data_AF-D9SWH4-F1
#
_entry.id   AF-D9SWH4-F1
#
_cell.length_a   1.000
_cell.length_b   1.000
_cell.length_c   1.000
_cell.angle_alpha   90.00
_cell.angle_beta   90.00
_cell.angle_gamma   90.00
#
_symmetry.space_group_name_H-M   'P 1'
#
loop_
_entity.id
_entity.type
_entity.pdbx_description
1 polymer ?
#
loop_
_entity_poly.entity_id
_entity_poly.type
_entity_poly.pdbx_seq_one_letter_code
_entity_poly.pdbx_strand_id
1 'polypeptide(L)' 'MSKDFDDFVKSLSKEELEEIGNSANNKDIVITLPITEETINKFITGISTANLIIAFALLRKYHDWLNS' A
#
# COMPACT_ATOMS: atom_id res chain seq x y z
N MET A 1 15.82 6.35 -24.06
CA MET A 1 15.76 7.36 -22.99
C MET A 1 16.04 6.65 -21.68
N SER A 2 16.88 7.22 -20.82
CA SER A 2 17.03 6.69 -19.46
C SER A 2 15.73 6.97 -18.73
N LYS A 3 15.00 5.93 -18.32
CA LYS A 3 13.81 6.06 -17.49
C LYS A 3 14.28 6.49 -16.08
N ASP A 4 13.83 7.66 -15.61
CA ASP A 4 14.17 8.20 -14.30
C ASP A 4 13.05 7.93 -13.28
N PHE A 5 13.40 7.70 -12.01
CA PHE A 5 12.42 7.43 -10.97
C PHE A 5 11.45 8.60 -10.75
N ASP A 6 11.90 9.84 -10.89
CA ASP A 6 11.05 11.02 -10.75
C ASP A 6 9.98 11.10 -11.84
N ASP A 7 10.27 10.57 -13.03
CA ASP A 7 9.29 10.49 -14.12
C ASP A 7 8.21 9.45 -13.81
N PHE A 8 8.57 8.34 -13.16
CA PHE A 8 7.60 7.39 -12.63
C PHE A 8 6.71 8.05 -11.57
N VAL A 9 7.30 8.74 -10.59
CA VAL A 9 6.52 9.40 -9.52
C VAL A 9 5.53 10.41 -10.09
N LYS A 10 5.94 11.20 -11.10
CA LYS A 10 5.05 12.15 -11.79
C LYS A 10 3.97 11.48 -12.64
N SER A 11 4.18 10.23 -13.06
CA SER A 11 3.21 9.47 -13.84
C SER A 11 2.06 8.90 -13.00
N LEU A 12 2.23 8.82 -11.68
CA LEU A 12 1.20 8.32 -10.77
C LEU A 12 0.07 9.35 -10.63
N SER A 13 -1.13 8.96 -11.04
CA SER A 13 -2.34 9.75 -10.83
C SER A 13 -2.85 9.63 -9.39
N LYS A 14 -3.64 10.62 -8.98
CA LYS A 14 -4.30 10.61 -7.67
C LYS A 14 -5.25 9.41 -7.56
N GLU A 15 -5.99 9.13 -8.62
CA GLU A 15 -6.95 8.02 -8.71
C GLU A 15 -6.26 6.67 -8.48
N GLU A 16 -5.09 6.45 -9.10
CA GLU A 16 -4.31 5.22 -8.92
C GLU A 16 -3.81 5.05 -7.48
N LEU A 17 -3.38 6.14 -6.83
CA LEU A 17 -2.95 6.11 -5.43
C LEU A 17 -4.13 5.83 -4.49
N GLU A 18 -5.30 6.38 -4.78
CA GLU A 18 -6.54 6.10 -4.04
C GLU A 18 -6.98 4.64 -4.21
N GLU A 19 -6.91 4.07 -5.41
CA GLU A 19 -7.19 2.65 -5.65
C GLU A 19 -6.24 1.74 -4.85
N ILE A 20 -4.93 2.05 -4.85
CA ILE A 20 -3.94 1.30 -4.07
C ILE A 20 -4.26 1.40 -2.57
N GLY A 21 -4.57 2.61 -2.07
CA GLY A 21 -4.95 2.83 -0.68
C GLY A 21 -6.22 2.05 -0.29
N ASN A 22 -7.25 2.06 -1.15
CA ASN A 22 -8.50 1.35 -0.92
C ASN A 22 -8.30 -0.18 -0.93
N SER A 23 -7.42 -0.70 -1.79
CA SER A 23 -7.08 -2.13 -1.81
C SER A 23 -6.44 -2.61 -0.51
N ALA A 24 -5.72 -1.72 0.18
CA ALA A 24 -5.10 -2.00 1.46
C ALA A 24 -6.06 -1.79 2.65
N ASN A 25 -6.94 -0.79 2.57
CA ASN A 25 -7.96 -0.49 3.59
C ASN A 25 -9.11 -1.51 3.64
N ASN A 26 -9.36 -2.24 2.55
CA ASN A 26 -10.34 -3.34 2.53
C ASN A 26 -9.97 -4.55 3.41
N LYS A 27 -8.82 -4.51 4.10
CA LYS A 27 -8.51 -5.45 5.18
C LYS A 27 -8.98 -4.84 6.49
N ASP A 28 -10.20 -5.16 6.90
CA ASP A 28 -10.86 -4.77 8.15
C ASP A 28 -9.91 -4.60 9.36
N ILE A 29 -9.24 -3.44 9.47
CA ILE A 29 -8.44 -3.09 10.64
C ILE A 29 -9.43 -2.68 11.73
N VAL A 30 -9.93 -3.68 12.46
CA VAL A 30 -10.88 -3.47 13.54
C VAL A 30 -10.13 -3.26 14.85
N ILE A 31 -10.44 -2.17 15.54
CA ILE A 31 -10.02 -1.97 16.93
C ILE A 31 -11.01 -2.72 17.82
N THR A 32 -10.57 -3.86 18.36
CA THR A 32 -11.39 -4.66 19.28
C THR A 32 -11.18 -4.19 20.72
N LEU A 33 -12.27 -4.01 21.47
CA LEU A 33 -12.25 -3.69 22.90
C LEU A 33 -12.62 -4.93 23.75
N PRO A 34 -12.07 -5.10 24.96
CA PRO A 34 -11.07 -4.24 25.62
C PRO A 34 -9.69 -4.34 24.97
N ILE A 35 -8.87 -3.30 25.12
CA ILE A 35 -7.50 -3.29 24.61
C ILE A 35 -6.64 -4.25 25.44
N THR A 36 -6.24 -5.35 24.82
CA THR A 36 -5.27 -6.33 25.33
C THR A 36 -4.03 -6.40 24.44
N GLU A 37 -2.95 -6.99 24.93
CA GLU A 37 -1.73 -7.22 24.12
C GLU A 37 -2.03 -7.97 22.82
N GLU A 38 -2.90 -8.98 22.87
CA GLU A 38 -3.33 -9.72 21.68
C GLU A 38 -4.04 -8.82 20.66
N THR A 39 -4.94 -7.94 21.11
CA THR A 39 -5.66 -7.02 20.22
C THR A 39 -4.73 -5.97 19.59
N ILE A 40 -3.73 -5.48 20.34
CA ILE A 40 -2.71 -4.57 19.82
C ILE A 40 -1.83 -5.28 18.78
N ASN A 41 -1.39 -6.50 19.06
CA ASN A 41 -0.57 -7.27 18.12
C ASN A 41 -1.30 -7.56 16.81
N LYS A 42 -2.61 -7.89 16.88
CA LYS A 42 -3.46 -8.04 15.70
C LYS A 42 -3.60 -6.74 14.91
N PHE A 43 -3.80 -5.61 15.59
CA PHE A 43 -3.87 -4.29 14.96
C PHE A 43 -2.57 -3.90 14.23
N ILE A 44 -1.42 -4.06 14.89
CA ILE A 44 -0.09 -3.79 14.29
C ILE A 44 0.18 -4.69 13.08
N THR A 45 -0.23 -5.96 13.18
CA THR A 45 -0.12 -6.92 12.06
C THR A 45 -0.99 -6.47 10.88
N GLY A 46 -2.18 -5.95 11.13
CA GLY A 46 -3.07 -5.37 10.12
C GLY A 46 -2.42 -4.19 9.39
N ILE A 47 -1.86 -3.22 10.12
CA ILE A 47 -1.14 -2.07 9.55
C ILE A 47 0.06 -2.53 8.72
N SER A 48 0.87 -3.44 9.25
CA SER A 48 2.04 -3.97 8.55
C SER A 48 1.64 -4.65 7.24
N THR A 49 0.55 -5.41 7.26
CA THR A 49 0.00 -6.07 6.07
C THR A 49 -0.47 -5.05 5.03
N ALA A 50 -1.18 -4.01 5.45
CA ALA A 50 -1.64 -2.94 4.57
C ALA A 50 -0.44 -2.23 3.89
N ASN A 51 0.59 -1.89 4.67
CA ASN A 51 1.82 -1.28 4.14
C ASN A 51 2.52 -2.16 3.11
N LEU A 52 2.60 -3.47 3.35
CA LEU A 52 3.19 -4.42 2.39
C LEU A 52 2.39 -4.46 1.08
N ILE A 53 1.07 -4.45 1.14
CA ILE A 53 0.21 -4.43 -0.06
C ILE A 53 0.46 -3.18 -0.89
N ILE A 54 0.50 -2.02 -0.23
CA ILE A 54 0.78 -0.73 -0.88
C ILE A 54 2.16 -0.77 -1.55
N ALA A 55 3.19 -1.24 -0.83
CA ALA A 55 4.55 -1.34 -1.35
C ALA A 55 4.62 -2.27 -2.58
N PHE A 56 4.00 -3.44 -2.53
CA PHE A 56 3.98 -4.36 -3.67
C PHE A 56 3.21 -3.81 -4.87
N ALA A 57 2.10 -3.12 -4.64
CA ALA A 57 1.33 -2.49 -5.71
C ALA A 57 2.14 -1.40 -6.43
N LEU A 58 2.83 -0.54 -5.67
CA LEU A 58 3.72 0.48 -6.23
C LEU A 58 4.92 -0.13 -6.96
N LEU A 59 5.54 -1.18 -6.39
CA LEU A 59 6.64 -1.89 -7.04
C LEU A 59 6.20 -2.53 -8.37
N ARG A 60 5.00 -3.11 -8.40
CA ARG A 60 4.45 -3.67 -9.64
C ARG A 60 4.24 -2.59 -10.69
N LYS A 61 3.64 -1.46 -10.31
CA LYS A 61 3.48 -0.31 -11.24
C LYS A 61 4.82 0.20 -11.75
N TYR A 62 5.82 0.30 -10.87
CA TYR A 62 7.16 0.72 -11.27
C TYR A 62 7.79 -0.28 -12.26
N HIS A 63 7.66 -1.58 -11.99
CA HIS A 63 8.12 -2.62 -12.90
C HIS A 63 7.43 -2.55 -14.27
N ASP A 64 6.11 -2.40 -14.30
CA ASP A 64 5.34 -2.31 -15.54
C ASP A 64 5.70 -1.04 -16.31
N TRP A 65 5.91 0.08 -15.61
CA TRP A 65 6.38 1.33 -16.19
C TRP A 65 7.81 1.24 -16.73
N LEU A 66 8.71 0.47 -16.10
CA LEU A 66 10.07 0.27 -16.63
C LEU A 66 10.07 -0.53 -17.93
N ASN A 67 9.15 -1.49 -18.07
CA ASN A 67 9.10 -2.41 -19.21
C ASN A 67 8.13 -1.99 -20.33
N SER A 68 7.45 -0.85 -20.19
CA SER A 68 6.57 -0.28 -21.22
C SER A 68 7.28 0.48 -22.34
#